data_AF-A0A6I6L5Q2-F1
#
_entry.id   AF-A0A6I6L5Q2-F1
#
_cell.length_a   1.000
_cell.length_b   1.000
_cell.length_c   1.000
_cell.angle_alpha   90.00
_cell.angle_beta   90.00
_cell.angle_gamma   90.00
#
_symmetry.space_group_name_H-M   'P 1'
#
loop_
_entity.id
_entity.type
_entity.pdbx_description
1 polymer ?
#
loop_
_entity_poly.entity_id
_entity_poly.type
_entity_poly.pdbx_seq_one_letter_code
_entity_poly.pdbx_strand_id
1 'polypeptide(L)'
;MSGYDFRLFLLLVLMVLAIAVRHPAMIAGYVLMSFYLAYENHRSFSETTGYDRFFALLVVASCTLMLPLALYRNPNSAFHYITVIAGLLSAVAIVSRPHEYLKCLGWLLVASQASVLVFLFFRGFDDFPLDTMLESSSSNGITSSIICIQVCYSVACICLYRRTTLVTTAITLFISVVGFGRGSIVASGILVILNSSYIIFSQTNKAIKAIYSAAIFILLIYAVINIGAIIDYLNQNTKIGSGLFDVERYIINKDYSERLSGINVIIGVDYKNTVIERFYNGNPHNSFIRAHNIFGIFYVSAIALATICAFFQPVSRIVRAYSAALIGILLIRGYTEPILFPTPFDTIYIASLLIIRNRSQGTSLASTSRTSATLARRRL
;
A
#
# COMPACT_ATOMS: atom_id res chain seq x y z
N MET A 1 -6.97 -0.73 28.22
CA MET A 1 -6.90 -0.52 26.75
C MET A 1 -8.00 0.46 26.28
N SER A 2 -8.13 1.63 26.91
CA SER A 2 -9.04 2.68 26.45
C SER A 2 -8.40 3.45 25.29
N GLY A 3 -8.99 3.43 24.10
CA GLY A 3 -8.49 4.12 22.91
C GLY A 3 -8.15 3.22 21.72
N TYR A 4 -8.81 2.06 21.62
CA TYR A 4 -8.84 1.23 20.43
C TYR A 4 -10.20 1.37 19.74
N ASP A 5 -10.21 1.83 18.50
CA ASP A 5 -11.44 1.94 17.72
C ASP A 5 -11.68 0.62 16.97
N PHE A 6 -12.45 -0.27 17.60
CA PHE A 6 -12.76 -1.59 17.05
C PHE A 6 -13.38 -1.50 15.65
N ARG A 7 -14.16 -0.45 15.38
CA ARG A 7 -14.83 -0.23 14.08
C ARG A 7 -13.81 0.00 12.98
N LEU A 8 -12.81 0.84 13.24
CA LEU A 8 -11.73 1.08 12.29
C LEU A 8 -10.90 -0.18 12.06
N PHE A 9 -10.59 -0.94 13.11
CA PHE A 9 -9.90 -2.22 12.93
C PHE A 9 -10.72 -3.21 12.09
N LEU A 10 -12.02 -3.33 12.36
CA LEU A 10 -12.92 -4.19 11.60
C LEU A 10 -12.96 -3.81 10.12
N LEU A 11 -13.02 -2.51 9.79
CA LEU A 11 -12.91 -2.03 8.40
C LEU A 11 -11.61 -2.54 7.74
N LEU A 12 -10.47 -2.41 8.42
CA LEU A 12 -9.18 -2.81 7.87
C LEU A 12 -9.06 -4.34 7.71
N VAL A 13 -9.64 -5.12 8.62
CA VAL A 13 -9.73 -6.58 8.50
C VAL A 13 -10.60 -6.96 7.30
N LEU A 14 -11.79 -6.37 7.17
CA LEU A 14 -12.69 -6.59 6.04
C LEU A 14 -12.04 -6.22 4.70
N MET A 15 -11.25 -5.14 4.66
CA MET A 15 -10.47 -4.75 3.49
C MET A 15 -9.49 -5.85 3.06
N VAL A 16 -8.73 -6.43 4.00
CA VAL A 16 -7.80 -7.53 3.70
C VAL A 16 -8.56 -8.78 3.25
N LEU A 17 -9.62 -9.17 3.96
CA LEU A 17 -10.43 -10.34 3.62
C LEU A 17 -11.14 -10.19 2.26
N ALA A 18 -11.62 -8.99 1.92
CA ALA A 18 -12.22 -8.70 0.63
C ALA A 18 -11.24 -8.95 -0.53
N ILE A 19 -9.95 -8.66 -0.36
CA ILE A 19 -8.92 -8.92 -1.37
C ILE A 19 -8.43 -10.37 -1.35
N ALA A 20 -8.21 -10.92 -0.16
CA ALA A 20 -7.64 -12.26 0.01
C ALA A 20 -8.61 -13.37 -0.40
N VAL A 21 -9.87 -13.27 0.04
CA VAL A 21 -10.91 -14.29 -0.18
C VAL A 21 -11.72 -14.02 -1.45
N ARG A 22 -11.83 -12.75 -1.87
CA ARG A 22 -12.62 -12.31 -3.03
C ARG A 22 -14.10 -12.73 -2.98
N HIS A 23 -14.61 -13.02 -1.79
CA HIS A 23 -16.01 -13.39 -1.59
C HIS A 23 -16.91 -12.15 -1.58
N PRO A 24 -18.06 -12.14 -2.30
CA PRO A 24 -18.94 -10.98 -2.38
C PRO A 24 -19.39 -10.44 -1.01
N ALA A 25 -19.64 -11.32 -0.03
CA ALA A 25 -20.02 -10.91 1.32
C ALA A 25 -18.92 -10.10 2.05
N MET A 26 -17.63 -10.42 1.81
CA MET A 26 -16.53 -9.67 2.43
C MET A 26 -16.39 -8.28 1.80
N ILE A 27 -16.57 -8.19 0.48
CA ILE A 27 -16.59 -6.91 -0.24
C ILE A 27 -17.78 -6.06 0.23
N ALA A 28 -18.98 -6.65 0.32
CA ALA A 28 -20.17 -5.96 0.80
C ALA A 28 -20.00 -5.48 2.24
N GLY A 29 -19.43 -6.33 3.13
CA GLY A 29 -19.11 -5.95 4.50
C GLY A 29 -18.14 -4.77 4.57
N TYR A 30 -17.07 -4.80 3.78
CA TYR A 30 -16.13 -3.67 3.66
C TYR A 30 -16.86 -2.39 3.21
N VAL A 31 -17.66 -2.45 2.14
CA VAL A 31 -18.40 -1.29 1.62
C VAL A 31 -19.38 -0.74 2.65
N LEU A 32 -20.17 -1.58 3.30
CA LEU A 32 -21.12 -1.15 4.33
C LEU A 32 -20.40 -0.49 5.52
N MET A 33 -19.27 -1.07 5.94
CA MET A 33 -18.46 -0.52 7.02
C MET A 33 -17.82 0.82 6.64
N SER A 34 -17.39 0.98 5.39
CA SER A 34 -16.90 2.24 4.85
C SER A 34 -17.95 3.34 4.92
N PHE A 35 -19.18 3.06 4.47
CA PHE A 35 -20.28 4.02 4.53
C PHE A 35 -20.68 4.35 5.97
N TYR A 36 -20.73 3.35 6.85
CA TYR A 36 -21.02 3.56 8.27
C TYR A 36 -19.98 4.48 8.95
N LEU A 37 -18.69 4.23 8.73
CA LEU A 37 -17.62 5.08 9.26
C LEU A 37 -17.66 6.49 8.67
N ALA A 38 -17.98 6.63 7.39
CA ALA A 38 -18.14 7.93 6.74
C ALA A 38 -19.32 8.72 7.33
N TYR A 39 -20.45 8.06 7.60
CA TYR A 39 -21.61 8.66 8.25
C TYR A 39 -21.29 9.14 9.67
N GLU A 40 -20.64 8.30 10.48
CA GLU A 40 -20.21 8.67 11.82
C GLU A 40 -19.25 9.88 11.81
N ASN A 41 -18.38 9.95 10.79
CA ASN A 41 -17.37 10.99 10.63
C ASN A 41 -17.77 12.07 9.62
N HIS A 42 -19.07 12.29 9.37
CA HIS A 42 -19.53 13.25 8.35
C HIS A 42 -18.98 14.67 8.59
N ARG A 43 -18.77 15.07 9.87
CA ARG A 43 -18.16 16.36 10.22
C ARG A 43 -16.72 16.48 9.70
N SER A 44 -15.95 15.40 9.71
CA SER A 44 -14.57 15.39 9.21
C SER A 44 -14.51 15.73 7.71
N PHE A 45 -15.54 15.39 6.92
CA PHE A 45 -15.61 15.81 5.52
C PHE A 45 -15.71 17.33 5.38
N SER A 46 -16.45 17.99 6.27
CA SER A 46 -16.55 19.46 6.30
C SER A 46 -15.29 20.16 6.79
N GLU A 47 -14.38 19.43 7.44
CA GLU A 47 -13.09 19.93 7.92
C GLU A 47 -11.93 19.65 6.94
N THR A 48 -12.15 18.77 5.94
CA THR A 48 -11.15 18.52 4.89
C THR A 48 -10.79 19.81 4.15
N THR A 49 -9.52 19.92 3.76
CA THR A 49 -9.04 21.10 3.05
C THR A 49 -9.64 21.19 1.65
N GLY A 50 -9.69 22.40 1.06
CA GLY A 50 -10.22 22.59 -0.29
C GLY A 50 -9.54 21.71 -1.35
N TYR A 51 -8.24 21.48 -1.22
CA TYR A 51 -7.50 20.56 -2.11
C TYR A 51 -7.85 19.09 -1.89
N ASP A 52 -8.11 18.62 -0.66
CA ASP A 52 -8.53 17.23 -0.42
C ASP A 52 -9.91 16.98 -1.04
N ARG A 53 -10.81 17.97 -0.92
CA ARG A 53 -12.12 17.94 -1.58
C ARG A 53 -11.97 17.94 -3.09
N PHE A 54 -11.11 18.80 -3.63
CA PHE A 54 -10.86 18.84 -5.07
C PHE A 54 -10.32 17.50 -5.58
N PHE A 55 -9.37 16.88 -4.87
CA PHE A 55 -8.87 15.55 -5.21
C PHE A 55 -9.98 14.48 -5.16
N ALA A 56 -10.75 14.45 -4.07
CA ALA A 56 -11.87 13.53 -3.93
C ALA A 56 -12.88 13.69 -5.08
N LEU A 57 -13.26 14.93 -5.39
CA LEU A 57 -14.14 15.26 -6.50
C LEU A 57 -13.54 14.85 -7.85
N LEU A 58 -12.24 15.04 -8.07
CA LEU A 58 -11.57 14.63 -9.30
C LEU A 58 -11.61 13.11 -9.50
N VAL A 59 -11.34 12.34 -8.44
CA VAL A 59 -11.43 10.87 -8.48
C VAL A 59 -12.86 10.43 -8.75
N VAL A 60 -13.84 10.97 -8.01
CA VAL A 60 -15.27 10.64 -8.20
C VAL A 60 -15.74 11.02 -9.60
N ALA A 61 -15.40 12.21 -10.09
CA ALA A 61 -15.79 12.68 -11.41
C ALA A 61 -15.18 11.80 -12.51
N SER A 62 -13.89 11.46 -12.40
CA SER A 62 -13.21 10.62 -13.41
C SER A 62 -13.81 9.20 -13.49
N CYS A 63 -14.12 8.56 -12.36
CA CYS A 63 -14.74 7.23 -12.39
C CYS A 63 -16.23 7.30 -12.80
N THR A 64 -16.98 8.32 -12.37
CA THR A 64 -18.39 8.50 -12.74
C THR A 64 -18.56 8.76 -14.24
N LEU A 65 -17.71 9.61 -14.82
CA LEU A 65 -17.76 9.94 -16.25
C LEU A 65 -17.53 8.71 -17.13
N MET A 66 -16.67 7.80 -16.71
CA MET A 66 -16.35 6.56 -17.45
C MET A 66 -17.30 5.40 -17.12
N LEU A 67 -18.12 5.51 -16.08
CA LEU A 67 -18.95 4.43 -15.58
C LEU A 67 -19.92 3.85 -16.64
N PRO A 68 -20.65 4.64 -17.46
CA PRO A 68 -21.58 4.07 -18.45
C PRO A 68 -20.87 3.15 -19.45
N LEU A 69 -19.70 3.57 -19.91
CA LEU A 69 -18.88 2.77 -20.83
C LEU A 69 -18.27 1.56 -20.12
N ALA A 70 -17.81 1.72 -18.88
CA ALA A 70 -17.27 0.64 -18.08
C ALA A 70 -18.32 -0.46 -17.81
N LEU A 71 -19.57 -0.07 -17.54
CA LEU A 71 -20.70 -0.98 -17.34
C LEU A 71 -21.09 -1.71 -18.63
N TYR A 72 -21.07 -1.01 -19.76
CA TYR A 72 -21.32 -1.62 -21.07
C TYR A 72 -20.31 -2.72 -21.39
N ARG A 73 -19.02 -2.51 -21.07
CA ARG A 73 -17.95 -3.49 -21.27
C ARG A 73 -18.00 -4.64 -20.25
N ASN A 74 -18.19 -4.30 -18.98
CA ASN A 74 -18.14 -5.27 -17.89
C ASN A 74 -19.07 -4.81 -16.74
N PRO A 75 -20.15 -5.54 -16.45
CA PRO A 75 -21.05 -5.23 -15.32
C PRO A 75 -20.34 -5.16 -13.97
N ASN A 76 -19.22 -5.89 -13.80
CA ASN A 76 -18.44 -5.85 -12.55
C ASN A 76 -17.78 -4.48 -12.30
N SER A 77 -17.73 -3.59 -13.30
CA SER A 77 -17.30 -2.20 -13.13
C SER A 77 -18.14 -1.44 -12.10
N ALA A 78 -19.41 -1.81 -11.89
CA ALA A 78 -20.24 -1.27 -10.81
C ALA A 78 -19.61 -1.52 -9.43
N PHE A 79 -19.13 -2.75 -9.18
CA PHE A 79 -18.50 -3.12 -7.91
C PHE A 79 -17.19 -2.35 -7.71
N HIS A 80 -16.38 -2.22 -8.75
CA HIS A 80 -15.16 -1.41 -8.70
C HIS A 80 -15.45 0.06 -8.41
N TYR A 81 -16.51 0.62 -9.00
CA TYR A 81 -16.92 2.00 -8.75
C TYR A 81 -17.30 2.20 -7.30
N ILE A 82 -18.20 1.36 -6.78
CA ILE A 82 -18.63 1.41 -5.37
C ILE A 82 -17.43 1.24 -4.43
N THR A 83 -16.49 0.35 -4.76
CA THR A 83 -15.27 0.12 -3.98
C THR A 83 -14.37 1.36 -3.94
N VAL A 84 -14.21 2.09 -5.05
CA VAL A 84 -13.46 3.36 -5.09
C VAL A 84 -14.12 4.42 -4.21
N ILE A 85 -15.44 4.58 -4.32
CA ILE A 85 -16.19 5.54 -3.48
C ILE A 85 -16.04 5.17 -2.00
N ALA A 86 -16.27 3.90 -1.65
CA ALA A 86 -16.13 3.39 -0.29
C ALA A 86 -14.71 3.60 0.26
N GLY A 87 -13.69 3.35 -0.55
CA GLY A 87 -12.29 3.53 -0.16
C GLY A 87 -11.92 5.00 0.07
N LEU A 88 -12.40 5.89 -0.79
CA LEU A 88 -12.20 7.34 -0.64
C LEU A 88 -12.87 7.88 0.63
N LEU A 89 -14.13 7.50 0.86
CA LEU A 89 -14.88 7.87 2.06
C LEU A 89 -14.19 7.37 3.34
N SER A 90 -13.75 6.10 3.32
CA SER A 90 -13.01 5.50 4.44
C SER A 90 -11.70 6.20 4.69
N ALA A 91 -10.94 6.54 3.64
CA ALA A 91 -9.67 7.23 3.78
C ALA A 91 -9.83 8.61 4.45
N VAL A 92 -10.88 9.35 4.10
CA VAL A 92 -11.19 10.64 4.76
C VAL A 92 -11.55 10.43 6.23
N ALA A 93 -12.40 9.44 6.54
CA ALA A 93 -12.77 9.11 7.92
C ALA A 93 -11.58 8.63 8.75
N ILE A 94 -10.63 7.91 8.16
CA ILE A 94 -9.39 7.44 8.80
C ILE A 94 -8.49 8.61 9.21
N VAL A 95 -8.38 9.61 8.35
CA VAL A 95 -7.42 10.72 8.51
C VAL A 95 -7.81 11.67 9.64
N SER A 96 -9.08 11.67 10.07
CA SER A 96 -9.51 12.41 11.27
C SER A 96 -9.05 11.76 12.57
N ARG A 97 -8.68 10.46 12.55
CA ARG A 97 -8.22 9.67 13.69
C ARG A 97 -6.87 8.99 13.41
N PRO A 98 -5.80 9.74 13.10
CA PRO A 98 -4.56 9.17 12.56
C PRO A 98 -3.80 8.31 13.57
N HIS A 99 -3.94 8.58 14.87
CA HIS A 99 -3.29 7.79 15.92
C HIS A 99 -3.97 6.44 16.14
N GLU A 100 -5.30 6.41 16.10
CA GLU A 100 -6.12 5.20 16.14
C GLU A 100 -5.85 4.34 14.90
N TYR A 101 -5.80 4.98 13.72
CA TYR A 101 -5.43 4.32 12.47
C TYR A 101 -4.07 3.64 12.56
N LEU A 102 -3.04 4.33 13.04
CA LEU A 102 -1.72 3.73 13.17
C LEU A 102 -1.76 2.47 14.06
N LYS A 103 -2.45 2.53 15.20
CA LYS A 103 -2.59 1.38 16.10
C LYS A 103 -3.31 0.22 15.42
N CYS A 104 -4.44 0.49 14.77
CA CYS A 104 -5.24 -0.53 14.08
C CYS A 104 -4.45 -1.17 12.94
N LEU A 105 -3.72 -0.36 12.16
CA LEU A 105 -2.88 -0.82 11.07
C LEU A 105 -1.68 -1.65 11.58
N GLY A 106 -1.09 -1.27 12.70
CA GLY A 106 -0.03 -2.05 13.36
C GLY A 106 -0.54 -3.42 13.83
N TRP A 107 -1.72 -3.46 14.46
CA TRP A 107 -2.36 -4.73 14.84
C TRP A 107 -2.72 -5.60 13.64
N LEU A 108 -3.26 -4.99 12.57
CA LEU A 108 -3.58 -5.70 11.33
C LEU A 108 -2.32 -6.33 10.71
N LEU A 109 -1.22 -5.57 10.68
CA LEU A 109 0.06 -6.04 10.16
C LEU A 109 0.58 -7.23 10.97
N VAL A 110 0.65 -7.10 12.30
CA VAL A 110 1.12 -8.16 13.18
C VAL A 110 0.21 -9.39 13.08
N ALA A 111 -1.11 -9.21 13.05
CA ALA A 111 -2.06 -10.31 12.87
C ALA A 111 -1.84 -11.02 11.52
N SER A 112 -1.65 -10.27 10.44
CA SER A 112 -1.40 -10.83 9.10
C SER A 112 -0.06 -11.59 9.04
N GLN A 113 0.99 -11.04 9.65
CA GLN A 113 2.28 -11.72 9.76
C GLN A 113 2.18 -12.97 10.61
N ALA A 114 1.54 -12.89 11.78
CA ALA A 114 1.34 -14.02 12.67
C ALA A 114 0.52 -15.12 12.00
N SER A 115 -0.54 -14.81 11.25
CA SER A 115 -1.32 -15.83 10.53
C SER A 115 -0.48 -16.59 9.52
N VAL A 116 0.40 -15.89 8.78
CA VAL A 116 1.30 -16.55 7.82
C VAL A 116 2.36 -17.38 8.54
N LEU A 117 2.97 -16.86 9.61
CA LEU A 117 3.99 -17.59 10.37
C LEU A 117 3.42 -18.84 11.05
N VAL A 118 2.21 -18.75 11.62
CA VAL A 118 1.51 -19.90 12.20
C VAL A 118 1.20 -20.94 11.12
N PHE A 119 0.73 -20.50 9.95
CA PHE A 119 0.50 -21.40 8.82
C PHE A 119 1.79 -22.12 8.40
N LEU A 120 2.90 -21.39 8.24
CA LEU A 120 4.21 -21.95 7.91
C LEU A 120 4.73 -22.91 8.98
N PHE A 121 4.50 -22.60 10.26
CA PHE A 121 4.88 -23.48 11.37
C PHE A 121 4.21 -24.85 11.28
N PHE A 122 2.93 -24.90 10.90
CA PHE A 122 2.19 -26.16 10.76
C PHE A 122 2.42 -26.86 9.41
N ARG A 123 2.60 -26.10 8.33
CA ARG A 123 2.71 -26.65 6.98
C ARG A 123 4.15 -27.02 6.58
N GLY A 124 5.15 -26.38 7.18
CA GLY A 124 6.54 -26.48 6.77
C GLY A 124 6.93 -25.43 5.73
N PHE A 125 8.16 -25.56 5.20
CA PHE A 125 8.77 -24.62 4.26
C PHE A 125 8.90 -25.19 2.83
N ASP A 126 8.25 -26.31 2.55
CA ASP A 126 8.37 -27.05 1.28
C ASP A 126 7.57 -26.40 0.15
N ASP A 127 8.00 -26.63 -1.11
CA ASP A 127 7.40 -26.25 -2.41
C ASP A 127 6.22 -25.26 -2.37
N PHE A 128 6.52 -23.96 -2.36
CA PHE A 128 5.53 -22.87 -2.44
C PHE A 128 4.42 -22.97 -1.37
N PRO A 129 4.76 -22.97 -0.07
CA PRO A 129 3.82 -23.29 0.98
C PRO A 129 2.62 -22.32 0.99
N LEU A 130 2.88 -21.04 0.69
CA LEU A 130 1.86 -19.99 0.70
C LEU A 130 0.82 -20.10 -0.42
N ASP A 131 1.11 -20.80 -1.53
CA ASP A 131 0.10 -21.04 -2.59
C ASP A 131 -1.05 -21.91 -2.08
N THR A 132 -0.82 -22.71 -1.04
CA THR A 132 -1.85 -23.56 -0.41
C THR A 132 -2.59 -22.88 0.75
N MET A 133 -2.18 -21.67 1.15
CA MET A 133 -2.81 -20.97 2.27
C MET A 133 -4.21 -20.46 1.92
N LEU A 134 -4.44 -20.08 0.66
CA LEU A 134 -5.71 -19.57 0.16
C LEU A 134 -5.93 -20.08 -1.27
N GLU A 135 -6.95 -20.91 -1.49
CA GLU A 135 -7.22 -21.57 -2.79
C GLU A 135 -7.30 -20.61 -3.99
N SER A 136 -7.76 -19.37 -3.76
CA SER A 136 -7.95 -18.36 -4.79
C SER A 136 -6.82 -17.32 -4.89
N SER A 137 -5.78 -17.43 -4.08
CA SER A 137 -4.72 -16.42 -3.98
C SER A 137 -3.37 -17.04 -4.21
N SER A 138 -2.58 -16.42 -5.10
CA SER A 138 -1.17 -16.77 -5.23
C SER A 138 -0.39 -16.28 -4.01
N SER A 139 0.75 -16.92 -3.73
CA SER A 139 1.73 -16.46 -2.75
C SER A 139 2.14 -15.00 -2.98
N ASN A 140 2.22 -14.58 -4.25
CA ASN A 140 2.44 -13.17 -4.61
C ASN A 140 1.31 -12.27 -4.10
N GLY A 141 0.05 -12.70 -4.16
CA GLY A 141 -1.09 -11.95 -3.63
C GLY A 141 -0.99 -11.75 -2.11
N ILE A 142 -0.63 -12.81 -1.37
CA ILE A 142 -0.47 -12.77 0.09
C ILE A 142 0.69 -11.85 0.48
N THR A 143 1.87 -12.09 -0.09
CA THR A 143 3.08 -11.29 0.21
C THR A 143 2.91 -9.83 -0.19
N SER A 144 2.25 -9.55 -1.32
CA SER A 144 1.95 -8.17 -1.75
C SER A 144 1.01 -7.46 -0.80
N SER A 145 0.02 -8.16 -0.25
CA SER A 145 -0.93 -7.60 0.72
C SER A 145 -0.20 -7.18 2.00
N ILE A 146 0.69 -8.03 2.51
CA ILE A 146 1.51 -7.72 3.69
C ILE A 146 2.45 -6.55 3.40
N ILE A 147 3.09 -6.51 2.22
CA ILE A 147 3.94 -5.38 1.82
C ILE A 147 3.12 -4.08 1.76
N CYS A 148 1.89 -4.13 1.23
CA CYS A 148 1.04 -2.94 1.15
C CYS A 148 0.72 -2.38 2.55
N ILE A 149 0.35 -3.26 3.48
CA ILE A 149 0.08 -2.90 4.87
C ILE A 149 1.36 -2.38 5.54
N GLN A 150 2.50 -3.06 5.37
CA GLN A 150 3.80 -2.69 5.95
C GLN A 150 4.27 -1.31 5.46
N VAL A 151 4.11 -1.01 4.17
CA VAL A 151 4.44 0.31 3.62
C VAL A 151 3.55 1.39 4.25
N CYS A 152 2.23 1.21 4.23
CA CYS A 152 1.29 2.19 4.79
C CYS A 152 1.54 2.41 6.29
N TYR A 153 1.86 1.34 7.03
CA TYR A 153 2.23 1.41 8.44
C TYR A 153 3.53 2.20 8.64
N SER A 154 4.53 1.95 7.81
CA SER A 154 5.80 2.69 7.85
C SER A 154 5.61 4.18 7.53
N VAL A 155 4.76 4.53 6.55
CA VAL A 155 4.37 5.91 6.22
C VAL A 155 3.67 6.58 7.41
N ALA A 156 2.71 5.91 8.03
CA ALA A 156 2.02 6.46 9.19
C ALA A 156 2.98 6.65 10.38
N CYS A 157 3.87 5.69 10.67
CA CYS A 157 4.89 5.80 11.72
C CYS A 157 5.84 6.98 11.51
N ILE A 158 6.34 7.17 10.28
CA ILE A 158 7.29 8.26 9.99
C ILE A 158 6.61 9.63 10.05
N CYS A 159 5.38 9.74 9.57
CA CYS A 159 4.64 11.00 9.57
C CYS A 159 4.20 11.39 10.98
N LEU A 160 3.77 10.44 11.81
CA LEU A 160 3.22 10.73 13.13
C LEU A 160 4.28 10.75 14.24
N TYR A 161 5.26 9.85 14.20
CA TYR A 161 6.20 9.65 15.32
C TYR A 161 7.67 9.82 14.94
N ARG A 162 8.00 10.04 13.66
CA ARG A 162 9.39 10.10 13.16
C ARG A 162 10.18 8.82 13.45
N ARG A 163 9.49 7.67 13.52
CA ARG A 163 10.05 6.35 13.81
C ARG A 163 9.85 5.40 12.63
N THR A 164 10.69 4.38 12.57
CA THR A 164 10.66 3.29 11.58
C THR A 164 10.33 1.95 12.25
N THR A 165 10.09 0.92 11.45
CA THR A 165 9.51 -0.36 11.90
C THR A 165 10.36 -1.55 11.43
N LEU A 166 11.64 -1.55 11.82
CA LEU A 166 12.60 -2.53 11.31
C LEU A 166 12.21 -3.99 11.61
N VAL A 167 11.68 -4.28 12.80
CA VAL A 167 11.30 -5.64 13.21
C VAL A 167 10.21 -6.21 12.30
N THR A 168 9.08 -5.49 12.13
CA THR A 168 7.99 -5.98 11.26
C THR A 168 8.42 -6.00 9.80
N THR A 169 9.34 -5.11 9.39
CA THR A 169 9.91 -5.13 8.04
C THR A 169 10.78 -6.36 7.80
N ALA A 170 11.60 -6.76 8.77
CA ALA A 170 12.42 -7.97 8.70
C ALA A 170 11.55 -9.24 8.65
N ILE A 171 10.46 -9.28 9.44
CA ILE A 171 9.47 -10.36 9.35
C ILE A 171 8.81 -10.39 7.96
N THR A 172 8.48 -9.23 7.39
CA THR A 172 7.93 -9.12 6.03
C THR A 172 8.91 -9.62 4.97
N LEU A 173 10.21 -9.36 5.14
CA LEU A 173 11.25 -9.90 4.26
C LEU A 173 11.32 -11.42 4.39
N PHE A 174 11.33 -11.96 5.61
CA PHE A 174 11.32 -13.40 5.83
C PHE A 174 10.11 -14.07 5.14
N ILE A 175 8.90 -13.55 5.37
CA ILE A 175 7.68 -14.04 4.70
C ILE A 175 7.79 -13.94 3.18
N SER A 176 8.37 -12.86 2.65
CA SER A 176 8.56 -12.70 1.20
C SER A 176 9.53 -13.72 0.60
N VAL A 177 10.60 -14.07 1.33
CA VAL A 177 11.58 -15.09 0.93
C VAL A 177 10.92 -16.46 0.90
N VAL A 178 10.23 -16.84 1.98
CA VAL A 178 9.47 -18.10 2.07
C VAL A 178 8.30 -18.15 1.09
N GLY A 179 7.77 -16.99 0.69
CA GLY A 179 6.73 -16.89 -0.34
C GLY A 179 7.24 -17.01 -1.78
N PHE A 180 8.55 -17.12 -2.01
CA PHE A 180 9.16 -17.26 -3.35
C PHE A 180 8.81 -16.12 -4.34
N GLY A 181 8.29 -15.00 -3.85
CA GLY A 181 7.81 -13.91 -4.71
C GLY A 181 8.93 -12.95 -5.09
N ARG A 182 9.46 -13.03 -6.33
CA ARG A 182 10.57 -12.16 -6.82
C ARG A 182 10.37 -10.68 -6.46
N GLY A 183 9.24 -10.12 -6.88
CA GLY A 183 8.93 -8.72 -6.65
C GLY A 183 8.67 -8.40 -5.18
N SER A 184 8.17 -9.35 -4.40
CA SER A 184 7.96 -9.21 -2.95
C SER A 184 9.29 -9.23 -2.18
N ILE A 185 10.23 -10.09 -2.55
CA ILE A 185 11.59 -10.14 -1.98
C ILE A 185 12.31 -8.82 -2.25
N VAL A 186 12.31 -8.33 -3.49
CA VAL A 186 12.95 -7.06 -3.84
C VAL A 186 12.29 -5.90 -3.08
N ALA A 187 10.96 -5.81 -3.07
CA ALA A 187 10.24 -4.74 -2.38
C ALA A 187 10.49 -4.74 -0.86
N SER A 188 10.44 -5.91 -0.21
CA SER A 188 10.70 -6.04 1.23
C SER A 188 12.18 -5.83 1.59
N GLY A 189 13.12 -6.22 0.72
CA GLY A 189 14.54 -5.91 0.85
C GLY A 189 14.79 -4.39 0.82
N ILE A 190 14.19 -3.69 -0.15
CA ILE A 190 14.25 -2.22 -0.22
C ILE A 190 13.62 -1.60 1.05
N LEU A 191 12.52 -2.15 1.57
CA LEU A 191 11.94 -1.67 2.83
C LEU A 191 12.93 -1.81 4.01
N VAL A 192 13.63 -2.93 4.15
CA VAL A 192 14.64 -3.13 5.21
C VAL A 192 15.77 -2.09 5.06
N ILE A 193 16.26 -1.89 3.83
CA ILE A 193 17.31 -0.91 3.53
C ILE A 193 16.83 0.49 3.91
N LEU A 194 15.66 0.93 3.44
CA LEU A 194 15.12 2.25 3.75
C LEU A 194 14.94 2.44 5.27
N ASN A 195 14.31 1.50 5.96
CA ASN A 195 14.10 1.59 7.42
C ASN A 195 15.44 1.68 8.17
N SER A 196 16.44 0.89 7.76
CA SER A 196 17.79 0.90 8.33
C SER A 196 18.51 2.22 8.06
N SER A 197 18.53 2.69 6.81
CA SER A 197 19.14 3.97 6.44
C SER A 197 18.51 5.13 7.20
N TYR A 198 17.18 5.16 7.34
CA TYR A 198 16.53 6.21 8.12
C TYR A 198 16.99 6.19 9.59
N ILE A 199 17.10 5.03 10.24
CA ILE A 199 17.62 4.94 11.62
C ILE A 199 19.04 5.53 11.70
N ILE A 200 19.93 5.16 10.78
CA ILE A 200 21.32 5.64 10.76
C ILE A 200 21.38 7.16 10.57
N PHE A 201 20.64 7.71 9.62
CA PHE A 201 20.74 9.13 9.27
C PHE A 201 19.91 10.04 10.18
N SER A 202 18.74 9.60 10.65
CA SER A 202 17.78 10.47 11.34
C SER A 202 17.87 10.45 12.86
N GLN A 203 18.42 9.39 13.47
CA GLN A 203 18.46 9.31 14.94
C GLN A 203 19.36 10.42 15.51
N THR A 204 19.10 10.85 16.73
CA THR A 204 19.99 11.80 17.43
C THR A 204 20.93 11.09 18.39
N ASN A 205 20.49 9.94 18.94
CA ASN A 205 21.28 9.15 19.87
C ASN A 205 22.40 8.38 19.13
N LYS A 206 23.66 8.80 19.36
CA LYS A 206 24.85 8.20 18.76
C LYS A 206 25.05 6.73 19.13
N ALA A 207 24.68 6.33 20.35
CA ALA A 207 24.83 4.93 20.79
C ALA A 207 23.90 4.00 20.01
N ILE A 208 22.63 4.39 19.87
CA ILE A 208 21.66 3.63 19.06
C ILE A 208 22.17 3.50 17.62
N LYS A 209 22.65 4.59 17.01
CA LYS A 209 23.25 4.54 15.67
C LYS A 209 24.40 3.56 15.59
N ALA A 210 25.35 3.62 16.53
CA ALA A 210 26.51 2.75 16.54
C ALA A 210 26.10 1.28 16.63
N ILE A 211 25.13 0.94 17.50
CA ILE A 211 24.60 -0.42 17.64
C ILE A 211 23.97 -0.90 16.33
N TYR A 212 23.10 -0.10 15.71
CA TYR A 212 22.45 -0.50 14.45
C TYR A 212 23.46 -0.59 13.29
N SER A 213 24.39 0.35 13.18
CA SER A 213 25.45 0.31 12.16
C SER A 213 26.34 -0.92 12.34
N ALA A 214 26.72 -1.26 13.58
CA ALA A 214 27.50 -2.46 13.87
C ALA A 214 26.71 -3.73 13.52
N ALA A 215 25.43 -3.81 13.88
CA ALA A 215 24.57 -4.95 13.54
C ALA A 215 24.44 -5.14 12.03
N ILE A 216 24.23 -4.06 11.27
CA ILE A 216 24.16 -4.08 9.80
C ILE A 216 25.52 -4.48 9.21
N PHE A 217 26.62 -3.95 9.73
CA PHE A 217 27.97 -4.29 9.28
C PHE A 217 28.28 -5.78 9.49
N ILE A 218 27.94 -6.34 10.66
CA ILE A 218 28.08 -7.77 10.96
C ILE A 218 27.23 -8.60 10.00
N LEU A 219 25.98 -8.20 9.75
CA LEU A 219 25.10 -8.89 8.82
C LEU A 219 25.65 -8.87 7.39
N LEU A 220 26.23 -7.75 6.95
CA LEU A 220 26.86 -7.63 5.64
C LEU A 220 28.10 -8.50 5.53
N ILE A 221 28.97 -8.54 6.55
CA ILE A 221 30.12 -9.45 6.59
C ILE A 221 29.64 -10.90 6.50
N TYR A 222 28.64 -11.28 7.29
CA TYR A 222 28.07 -12.62 7.26
C TYR A 222 27.52 -12.97 5.87
N ALA A 223 26.80 -12.04 5.23
CA ALA A 223 26.26 -12.22 3.89
C ALA A 223 27.35 -12.34 2.83
N VAL A 224 28.45 -11.58 2.94
CA VAL A 224 29.59 -11.66 2.02
C VAL A 224 30.32 -13.00 2.17
N ILE A 225 30.56 -13.46 3.41
CA ILE A 225 31.20 -14.75 3.67
C ILE A 225 30.35 -15.91 3.11
N ASN A 226 29.02 -15.80 3.22
CA ASN A 226 28.08 -16.84 2.79
C ASN A 226 27.44 -16.54 1.43
N ILE A 227 28.02 -15.68 0.60
CA ILE A 227 27.37 -15.21 -0.62
C ILE A 227 27.07 -16.35 -1.59
N GLY A 228 27.95 -17.35 -1.69
CA GLY A 228 27.73 -18.55 -2.51
C GLY A 228 26.50 -19.33 -2.05
N ALA A 229 26.44 -19.69 -0.77
CA ALA A 229 25.29 -20.40 -0.19
C ALA A 229 23.98 -19.60 -0.30
N ILE A 230 24.04 -18.27 -0.14
CA ILE A 230 22.87 -17.40 -0.32
C ILE A 230 22.42 -17.42 -1.78
N ILE A 231 23.34 -17.28 -2.74
CA ILE A 231 23.01 -17.33 -4.18
C ILE A 231 22.47 -18.71 -4.55
N ASP A 232 23.07 -19.79 -4.08
CA ASP A 232 22.61 -21.15 -4.33
C ASP A 232 21.22 -21.37 -3.75
N TYR A 233 20.98 -20.92 -2.51
CA TYR A 233 19.67 -20.96 -1.90
C TYR A 233 18.65 -20.15 -2.72
N LEU A 234 18.98 -18.93 -3.12
CA LEU A 234 18.09 -18.09 -3.94
C LEU A 234 17.83 -18.71 -5.32
N ASN A 235 18.79 -19.39 -5.93
CA ASN A 235 18.62 -20.01 -7.25
C ASN A 235 17.81 -21.31 -7.18
N GLN A 236 18.02 -22.12 -6.13
CA GLN A 236 17.36 -23.40 -5.96
C GLN A 236 15.97 -23.25 -5.32
N ASN A 237 15.81 -22.28 -4.42
CA ASN A 237 14.64 -22.08 -3.58
C ASN A 237 13.98 -20.72 -3.80
N THR A 238 14.27 -19.99 -4.89
CA THR A 238 13.43 -18.86 -5.29
C THR A 238 13.39 -18.74 -6.80
N LYS A 239 12.38 -18.03 -7.31
CA LYS A 239 12.28 -17.70 -8.74
C LYS A 239 13.32 -16.64 -9.18
N ILE A 240 14.22 -16.16 -8.31
CA ILE A 240 15.20 -15.12 -8.66
C ILE A 240 16.23 -15.64 -9.66
N GLY A 241 16.59 -16.94 -9.61
CA GLY A 241 17.58 -17.53 -10.51
C GLY A 241 17.20 -17.49 -11.99
N SER A 242 15.91 -17.46 -12.33
CA SER A 242 15.44 -17.28 -13.71
C SER A 242 15.49 -15.82 -14.18
N GLY A 243 16.03 -14.91 -13.37
CA GLY A 243 16.10 -13.47 -13.61
C GLY A 243 14.88 -12.70 -13.08
N LEU A 244 15.02 -11.36 -13.05
CA LEU A 244 13.95 -10.44 -12.68
C LEU A 244 12.94 -10.19 -13.81
N PHE A 245 13.30 -10.58 -15.04
CA PHE A 245 12.41 -10.46 -16.19
C PHE A 245 11.28 -11.48 -16.11
N ASP A 246 10.06 -10.98 -16.26
CA ASP A 246 8.83 -11.75 -16.18
C ASP A 246 8.18 -11.73 -17.55
N VAL A 247 8.30 -12.85 -18.27
CA VAL A 247 7.87 -12.97 -19.66
C VAL A 247 6.36 -12.78 -19.77
N GLU A 248 5.59 -13.30 -18.82
CA GLU A 248 4.14 -13.18 -18.81
C GLU A 248 3.70 -11.71 -18.72
N ARG A 249 4.29 -10.95 -17.78
CA ARG A 249 4.00 -9.52 -17.63
C ARG A 249 4.44 -8.71 -18.84
N TYR A 250 5.57 -9.05 -19.45
CA TYR A 250 6.02 -8.39 -20.68
C TYR A 250 5.01 -8.58 -21.82
N ILE A 251 4.54 -9.82 -22.04
CA ILE A 251 3.56 -10.14 -23.09
C ILE A 251 2.24 -9.39 -22.84
N ILE A 252 1.75 -9.37 -21.60
CA ILE A 252 0.54 -8.62 -21.24
C ILE A 252 0.69 -7.12 -21.52
N ASN A 253 1.78 -6.51 -21.04
CA ASN A 253 2.01 -5.08 -21.23
C ASN A 253 2.16 -4.72 -22.72
N LYS A 254 2.81 -5.59 -23.50
CA LYS A 254 2.98 -5.41 -24.95
C LYS A 254 1.64 -5.47 -25.69
N ASP A 255 0.86 -6.55 -25.53
CA ASP A 255 -0.44 -6.71 -26.20
C ASP A 255 -1.42 -5.59 -25.82
N TYR A 256 -1.42 -5.17 -24.55
CA TYR A 256 -2.24 -4.02 -24.13
C TYR A 256 -1.78 -2.72 -24.79
N SER A 257 -0.46 -2.45 -24.84
CA SER A 257 0.09 -1.21 -25.39
C SER A 257 -0.09 -1.09 -26.90
N GLU A 258 0.04 -2.19 -27.65
CA GLU A 258 -0.17 -2.21 -29.11
C GLU A 258 -1.62 -1.88 -29.51
N ARG A 259 -2.56 -2.01 -28.57
CA ARG A 259 -3.99 -1.69 -28.76
C ARG A 259 -4.38 -0.29 -28.29
N LEU A 260 -3.44 0.46 -27.71
CA LEU A 260 -3.62 1.86 -27.32
C LEU A 260 -3.60 2.78 -28.54
N SER A 261 -4.68 2.77 -29.32
CA SER A 261 -4.87 3.65 -30.47
C SER A 261 -6.16 4.46 -30.38
N GLY A 262 -6.09 5.72 -30.84
CA GLY A 262 -7.23 6.63 -30.89
C GLY A 262 -7.94 6.78 -29.54
N ILE A 263 -9.23 6.43 -29.51
CA ILE A 263 -10.07 6.59 -28.32
C ILE A 263 -9.64 5.68 -27.16
N ASN A 264 -9.04 4.52 -27.43
CA ASN A 264 -8.62 3.55 -26.40
C ASN A 264 -7.57 4.12 -25.43
N VAL A 265 -6.79 5.11 -25.87
CA VAL A 265 -5.86 5.84 -24.98
C VAL A 265 -6.63 6.54 -23.87
N ILE A 266 -7.82 7.07 -24.17
CA ILE A 266 -8.63 7.82 -23.22
C ILE A 266 -9.49 6.86 -22.38
N ILE A 267 -10.19 5.94 -23.03
CA ILE A 267 -11.23 5.11 -22.38
C ILE A 267 -10.73 3.76 -21.85
N GLY A 268 -9.47 3.39 -22.12
CA GLY A 268 -8.98 2.04 -21.83
C GLY A 268 -9.22 1.05 -22.98
N VAL A 269 -8.32 0.08 -23.09
CA VAL A 269 -8.44 -1.05 -24.03
C VAL A 269 -9.28 -2.13 -23.38
N ASP A 270 -10.29 -2.64 -24.10
CA ASP A 270 -11.07 -3.80 -23.69
C ASP A 270 -10.20 -5.07 -23.71
N TYR A 271 -10.34 -5.93 -22.71
CA TYR A 271 -9.62 -7.22 -22.66
C TYR A 271 -10.15 -8.24 -23.66
N LYS A 272 -11.30 -7.99 -24.29
CA LYS A 272 -11.83 -8.88 -25.32
C LYS A 272 -10.81 -9.14 -26.43
N ASN A 273 -10.55 -10.41 -26.72
CA ASN A 273 -9.57 -10.88 -27.69
C ASN A 273 -8.10 -10.51 -27.39
N THR A 274 -7.78 -10.23 -26.13
CA THR A 274 -6.40 -10.00 -25.67
C THR A 274 -5.81 -11.26 -25.05
N VAL A 275 -4.49 -11.24 -24.81
CA VAL A 275 -3.83 -12.29 -24.01
C VAL A 275 -4.34 -12.33 -22.58
N ILE A 276 -4.78 -11.18 -22.04
CA ILE A 276 -5.28 -11.04 -20.66
C ILE A 276 -6.54 -11.88 -20.47
N GLU A 277 -7.50 -11.80 -21.40
CA GLU A 277 -8.71 -12.62 -21.36
C GLU A 277 -8.41 -14.10 -21.63
N ARG A 278 -7.66 -14.40 -22.69
CA ARG A 278 -7.50 -15.77 -23.20
C ARG A 278 -6.60 -16.65 -22.33
N PHE A 279 -5.54 -16.09 -21.75
CA PHE A 279 -4.50 -16.86 -21.05
C PHE A 279 -4.43 -16.56 -19.55
N TYR A 280 -4.90 -15.39 -19.11
CA TYR A 280 -4.78 -14.95 -17.71
C TYR A 280 -6.15 -14.73 -17.02
N ASN A 281 -7.23 -15.25 -17.60
CA ASN A 281 -8.58 -15.20 -17.03
C ASN A 281 -9.01 -13.79 -16.60
N GLY A 282 -8.69 -12.79 -17.42
CA GLY A 282 -9.01 -11.38 -17.16
C GLY A 282 -8.09 -10.68 -16.16
N ASN A 283 -7.01 -11.32 -15.69
CA ASN A 283 -6.05 -10.72 -14.77
C ASN A 283 -4.88 -10.05 -15.52
N PRO A 284 -4.74 -8.71 -15.49
CA PRO A 284 -3.68 -8.02 -16.21
C PRO A 284 -2.32 -8.04 -15.50
N HIS A 285 -2.21 -8.61 -14.29
CA HIS A 285 -1.00 -8.56 -13.46
C HIS A 285 -0.39 -7.15 -13.27
N ASN A 286 -1.21 -6.10 -13.48
CA ASN A 286 -0.81 -4.71 -13.45
C ASN A 286 -2.02 -3.85 -13.09
N SER A 287 -1.96 -3.22 -11.92
CA SER A 287 -2.98 -2.32 -11.36
C SER A 287 -3.31 -1.16 -12.29
N PHE A 288 -2.31 -0.62 -13.00
CA PHE A 288 -2.51 0.53 -13.90
C PHE A 288 -3.26 0.13 -15.17
N ILE A 289 -2.94 -1.04 -15.74
CA ILE A 289 -3.69 -1.60 -16.87
C ILE A 289 -5.14 -1.87 -16.47
N ARG A 290 -5.37 -2.41 -15.26
CA ARG A 290 -6.73 -2.59 -14.73
C ARG A 290 -7.47 -1.27 -14.57
N ALA A 291 -6.85 -0.31 -13.89
CA ALA A 291 -7.44 1.00 -13.66
C ALA A 291 -7.78 1.72 -14.97
N HIS A 292 -6.89 1.63 -15.97
CA HIS A 292 -7.10 2.22 -17.29
C HIS A 292 -8.21 1.51 -18.08
N ASN A 293 -8.24 0.17 -18.07
CA ASN A 293 -9.30 -0.62 -18.71
C ASN A 293 -10.69 -0.29 -18.14
N ILE A 294 -10.81 -0.13 -16.81
CA ILE A 294 -12.10 0.09 -16.14
C ILE A 294 -12.53 1.57 -16.17
N PHE A 295 -11.64 2.50 -15.80
CA PHE A 295 -11.99 3.92 -15.60
C PHE A 295 -11.21 4.89 -16.48
N GLY A 296 -10.50 4.40 -17.50
CA GLY A 296 -9.80 5.25 -18.47
C GLY A 296 -8.63 6.05 -17.87
N ILE A 297 -8.05 6.91 -18.71
CA ILE A 297 -6.83 7.65 -18.38
C ILE A 297 -7.09 8.72 -17.32
N PHE A 298 -8.28 9.33 -17.31
CA PHE A 298 -8.60 10.39 -16.35
C PHE A 298 -8.53 9.90 -14.91
N TYR A 299 -8.97 8.67 -14.62
CA TYR A 299 -8.85 8.07 -13.30
C TYR A 299 -7.39 7.78 -12.94
N VAL A 300 -6.62 7.18 -13.84
CA VAL A 300 -5.19 6.91 -13.63
C VAL A 300 -4.41 8.21 -13.40
N SER A 301 -4.69 9.25 -14.19
CA SER A 301 -4.09 10.58 -14.04
C SER A 301 -4.51 11.25 -12.73
N ALA A 302 -5.75 11.11 -12.28
CA ALA A 302 -6.20 11.65 -11.00
C ALA A 302 -5.44 11.03 -9.82
N ILE A 303 -5.25 9.71 -9.83
CA ILE A 303 -4.45 8.99 -8.82
C ILE A 303 -2.97 9.41 -8.89
N ALA A 304 -2.40 9.48 -10.10
CA ALA A 304 -1.01 9.90 -10.29
C ALA A 304 -0.78 11.34 -9.79
N LEU A 305 -1.67 12.27 -10.14
CA LEU A 305 -1.63 13.65 -9.69
C LEU A 305 -1.71 13.74 -8.16
N ALA A 306 -2.61 12.99 -7.54
CA ALA A 306 -2.75 12.96 -6.09
C ALA A 306 -1.48 12.49 -5.39
N THR A 307 -0.86 11.46 -5.95
CA THR A 307 0.42 10.94 -5.47
C THR A 307 1.49 12.01 -5.50
N ILE A 308 1.62 12.70 -6.64
CA ILE A 308 2.60 13.75 -6.86
C ILE A 308 2.33 14.93 -5.91
N CYS A 309 1.09 15.39 -5.81
CA CYS A 309 0.66 16.49 -4.94
C CYS A 309 0.89 16.22 -3.45
N ALA A 310 0.83 14.96 -3.00
CA ALA A 310 1.12 14.60 -1.61
C ALA A 310 2.56 14.94 -1.19
N PHE A 311 3.51 15.04 -2.15
CA PHE A 311 4.91 15.35 -1.86
C PHE A 311 5.29 16.83 -1.96
N PHE A 312 4.39 17.70 -2.42
CA PHE A 312 4.62 19.16 -2.44
C PHE A 312 4.31 19.86 -1.12
N GLN A 313 4.05 19.09 -0.06
CA GLN A 313 3.66 19.60 1.26
C GLN A 313 4.88 20.03 2.09
N PRO A 314 4.78 21.04 2.98
CA PRO A 314 5.90 21.55 3.77
C PRO A 314 6.27 20.62 4.95
N VAL A 315 6.60 19.37 4.63
CA VAL A 315 7.27 18.41 5.52
C VAL A 315 8.79 18.46 5.31
N SER A 316 9.57 17.98 6.29
CA SER A 316 11.03 17.95 6.16
C SER A 316 11.48 17.12 4.96
N ARG A 317 12.57 17.54 4.29
CA ARG A 317 13.07 16.88 3.06
C ARG A 317 13.32 15.39 3.25
N ILE A 318 13.87 14.98 4.41
CA ILE A 318 14.14 13.58 4.74
C ILE A 318 12.84 12.78 4.82
N VAL A 319 11.82 13.28 5.52
CA VAL A 319 10.52 12.60 5.65
C VAL A 319 9.82 12.52 4.30
N ARG A 320 9.90 13.58 3.50
CA ARG A 320 9.35 13.62 2.14
C ARG A 320 9.99 12.54 1.26
N ALA A 321 11.32 12.52 1.19
CA ALA A 321 12.07 11.57 0.39
C ALA A 321 11.81 10.13 0.84
N TYR A 322 11.79 9.89 2.15
CA TYR A 322 11.49 8.58 2.73
C TYR A 322 10.07 8.12 2.40
N SER A 323 9.08 8.99 2.61
CA SER A 323 7.67 8.68 2.29
C SER A 323 7.47 8.49 0.79
N ALA A 324 8.17 9.25 -0.06
CA ALA A 324 8.15 9.09 -1.51
C ALA A 324 8.74 7.75 -1.94
N ALA A 325 9.86 7.34 -1.36
CA ALA A 325 10.45 6.03 -1.61
C ALA A 325 9.50 4.90 -1.19
N LEU A 326 8.86 5.02 -0.02
CA LEU A 326 7.85 4.07 0.45
C LEU A 326 6.65 3.97 -0.51
N ILE A 327 6.04 5.10 -0.89
CA ILE A 327 4.93 5.10 -1.86
C ILE A 327 5.40 4.58 -3.24
N GLY A 328 6.64 4.86 -3.64
CA GLY A 328 7.25 4.29 -4.84
C GLY A 328 7.25 2.76 -4.84
N ILE A 329 7.51 2.12 -3.69
CA ILE A 329 7.41 0.67 -3.54
C ILE A 329 5.98 0.20 -3.80
N LEU A 330 4.95 0.89 -3.26
CA LEU A 330 3.55 0.57 -3.55
C LEU A 330 3.22 0.68 -5.04
N LEU A 331 3.70 1.73 -5.71
CA LEU A 331 3.47 1.90 -7.15
C LEU A 331 4.16 0.81 -7.98
N ILE A 332 5.39 0.41 -7.62
CA ILE A 332 6.07 -0.72 -8.26
C ILE A 332 5.32 -2.03 -8.01
N ARG A 333 4.77 -2.23 -6.80
CA ARG A 333 3.88 -3.37 -6.52
C ARG A 333 2.60 -3.29 -7.33
N GLY A 334 2.00 -2.10 -7.47
CA GLY A 334 0.86 -1.86 -8.35
C GLY A 334 1.16 -2.17 -9.82
N TYR A 335 2.36 -1.86 -10.30
CA TYR A 335 2.78 -2.20 -11.67
C TYR A 335 2.95 -3.71 -11.89
N THR A 336 3.26 -4.46 -10.83
CA THR A 336 3.58 -5.89 -10.91
C THR A 336 2.44 -6.80 -10.45
N GLU A 337 1.43 -6.27 -9.77
CA GLU A 337 0.26 -7.01 -9.33
C GLU A 337 -0.99 -6.13 -9.36
N PRO A 338 -2.18 -6.69 -9.58
CA PRO A 338 -3.44 -5.96 -9.60
C PRO A 338 -3.96 -5.77 -8.17
N ILE A 339 -3.14 -5.21 -7.27
CA ILE A 339 -3.45 -5.08 -5.85
C ILE A 339 -3.98 -3.71 -5.46
N LEU A 340 -3.68 -2.67 -6.24
CA LEU A 340 -4.18 -1.30 -6.08
C LEU A 340 -5.05 -0.93 -7.28
N PHE A 341 -5.94 0.06 -7.16
CA PHE A 341 -6.68 0.70 -8.25
C PHE A 341 -7.43 -0.27 -9.22
N PRO A 342 -8.76 -0.41 -9.15
CA PRO A 342 -9.69 -0.01 -8.10
C PRO A 342 -9.99 -1.16 -7.12
N THR A 343 -9.37 -1.17 -5.94
CA THR A 343 -9.49 -2.25 -4.92
C THR A 343 -9.75 -1.71 -3.52
N PRO A 344 -10.17 -2.55 -2.56
CA PRO A 344 -10.29 -2.13 -1.15
C PRO A 344 -9.00 -1.52 -0.57
N PHE A 345 -7.81 -1.93 -1.03
CA PHE A 345 -6.54 -1.38 -0.55
C PHE A 345 -6.31 0.08 -0.94
N ASP A 346 -7.11 0.62 -1.86
CA ASP A 346 -7.11 2.06 -2.16
C ASP A 346 -7.41 2.89 -0.89
N THR A 347 -8.12 2.33 0.09
CA THR A 347 -8.34 2.96 1.41
C THR A 347 -7.02 3.32 2.10
N ILE A 348 -6.13 2.34 2.31
CA ILE A 348 -4.87 2.57 3.05
C ILE A 348 -3.87 3.35 2.21
N TYR A 349 -3.92 3.21 0.89
CA TYR A 349 -3.11 3.98 -0.04
C TYR A 349 -3.49 5.48 0.01
N ILE A 350 -4.77 5.81 -0.18
CA ILE A 350 -5.26 7.20 -0.14
C ILE A 350 -5.08 7.79 1.26
N ALA A 351 -5.37 7.03 2.32
CA ALA A 351 -5.14 7.47 3.70
C ALA A 351 -3.67 7.84 3.93
N SER A 352 -2.73 7.08 3.38
CA SER A 352 -1.30 7.38 3.48
C SER A 352 -0.94 8.71 2.79
N LEU A 353 -1.50 8.98 1.60
CA LEU A 353 -1.30 10.27 0.91
C LEU A 353 -1.85 11.45 1.73
N LEU A 354 -3.04 11.30 2.30
CA LEU A 354 -3.67 12.33 3.14
C LEU A 354 -2.92 12.55 4.46
N ILE A 355 -2.37 11.48 5.08
CA ILE A 355 -1.55 11.59 6.31
C ILE A 355 -0.25 12.34 6.05
N ILE A 356 0.44 12.05 4.94
CA ILE A 356 1.65 12.79 4.53
C ILE A 356 1.35 14.29 4.47
N ARG A 357 0.15 14.64 4.01
CA ARG A 357 -0.29 16.01 3.80
C ARG A 357 -0.73 16.74 5.07
N ASN A 358 -1.64 16.18 5.86
CA ASN A 358 -2.21 16.88 7.02
C ASN A 358 -1.20 17.19 8.12
N ARG A 359 -0.08 16.46 8.19
CA ARG A 359 1.00 16.75 9.13
C ARG A 359 1.71 18.09 8.90
N SER A 360 1.62 18.66 7.69
CA SER A 360 2.14 20.01 7.43
C SER A 360 1.42 21.08 8.26
N GLN A 361 0.14 20.88 8.57
CA GLN A 361 -0.70 21.92 9.18
C GLN A 361 -0.61 21.88 10.72
N GLY A 362 -0.51 20.69 11.32
CA GLY A 362 -0.44 20.53 12.77
C GLY A 362 0.81 21.09 13.46
N THR A 363 1.96 21.17 12.76
CA THR A 363 3.18 21.80 13.29
C THR A 363 3.06 23.31 13.49
N SER A 364 2.10 23.97 12.83
CA SER A 364 1.82 25.40 13.02
C SER A 364 1.09 25.69 14.34
N LEU A 365 0.18 24.80 14.78
CA LEU A 365 -0.63 24.98 16.00
C LEU A 365 0.14 24.60 17.28
N ALA A 366 1.03 23.60 17.20
CA ALA A 366 1.87 23.21 18.34
C ALA A 366 2.98 24.23 18.64
N SER A 367 3.45 24.99 17.64
CA SER A 367 4.40 26.08 17.87
C SER A 367 3.71 27.31 18.48
N THR A 368 2.46 27.60 18.12
CA THR A 368 1.70 28.71 18.74
C THR A 368 1.46 28.44 20.22
N SER A 369 0.96 27.26 20.60
CA SER A 369 0.70 26.93 22.01
C SER A 369 1.96 26.91 22.90
N ARG A 370 3.11 26.46 22.37
CA ARG A 370 4.40 26.57 23.10
C ARG A 370 4.86 28.02 23.22
N THR A 371 4.64 28.86 22.23
CA THR A 371 5.02 30.28 22.29
C THR A 371 4.13 31.03 23.29
N SER A 372 2.83 30.72 23.33
CA SER A 372 1.88 31.22 24.33
C SER A 372 2.26 30.79 25.76
N ALA A 373 2.61 29.52 25.97
CA ALA A 373 3.04 29.01 27.28
C ALA A 373 4.39 29.59 27.72
N THR A 374 5.30 29.88 26.77
CA THR A 374 6.61 30.49 27.06
C THR A 374 6.49 31.99 27.32
N LEU A 375 5.59 32.69 26.64
CA LEU A 375 5.26 34.10 26.89
C LEU A 375 4.49 34.29 28.21
N ALA A 376 3.59 33.38 28.55
CA ALA A 376 2.90 33.38 29.85
C ALA A 376 3.88 33.17 31.02
N ARG A 377 4.92 32.33 30.84
CA ARG A 377 6.00 32.15 31.83
C ARG A 377 7.01 33.30 31.92
N ARG A 378 6.99 34.26 30.99
CA ARG A 378 7.83 35.48 31.07
C ARG A 378 7.10 36.68 31.65
N ARG A 379 5.79 36.57 31.89
CA ARG A 379 4.95 37.61 32.50
C ARG A 379 4.58 37.32 33.97
N LEU A 380 5.01 36.18 34.49
CA LEU A 380 5.08 35.83 35.91
C LEU A 380 6.55 35.86 36.30
#